data_AF-A0A672R7Z9-F1
#
_entry.id   AF-A0A672R7Z9-F1
#
_cell.length_a   1.000
_cell.length_b   1.000
_cell.length_c   1.000
_cell.angle_alpha   90.00
_cell.angle_beta   90.00
_cell.angle_gamma   90.00
#
_symmetry.space_group_name_H-M   'P 1'
#
loop_
_entity.id
_entity.type
_entity.pdbx_description
1 polymer ?
#
loop_
_entity_poly.entity_id
_entity_poly.type
_entity_poly.pdbx_seq_one_letter_code
_entity_poly.pdbx_strand_id
1 'polypeptide(L)'
;MADDSEWVLESIAGYLSSPDWLIPLADFTENKCSVFDDEDENKLTYTDIHQQYKQLVERLLQNHMQEVGISEQQFLHACSSFSKTKTLQAVFQPVVATDDFQMFRSLMVQKNMELQLQALHVIKERNGGLPECLTDGVDVVSELEQREMKILQEVLK
;
A
#
# COMPACT_ATOMS: atom_id res chain seq x y z
N MET A 1 0.35 -9.83 -37.45
CA MET A 1 -0.66 -8.96 -36.81
C MET A 1 -0.31 -9.02 -35.34
N ALA A 2 0.28 -7.98 -34.75
CA ALA A 2 0.27 -7.89 -33.30
C ALA A 2 -1.21 -7.97 -32.92
N ASP A 3 -1.54 -9.00 -32.15
CA ASP A 3 -2.91 -9.39 -31.83
C ASP A 3 -3.60 -8.22 -31.15
N ASP A 4 -4.85 -7.89 -31.50
CA ASP A 4 -5.55 -6.72 -30.96
C ASP A 4 -5.49 -6.66 -29.40
N SER A 5 -5.38 -7.80 -28.74
CA SER A 5 -5.13 -7.92 -27.30
C SER A 5 -3.85 -7.24 -26.80
N GLU A 6 -2.77 -7.26 -27.59
CA GLU A 6 -1.45 -6.73 -27.25
C GLU A 6 -1.44 -5.20 -27.22
N TRP A 7 -2.03 -4.55 -28.22
CA TRP A 7 -2.15 -3.09 -28.25
C TRP A 7 -2.99 -2.57 -27.06
N VAL A 8 -4.08 -3.27 -26.72
CA VAL A 8 -4.93 -2.91 -25.56
C VAL A 8 -4.11 -2.99 -24.28
N LEU A 9 -3.39 -4.09 -24.06
CA LEU A 9 -2.56 -4.26 -22.86
C LEU A 9 -1.47 -3.19 -22.77
N GLU A 10 -0.80 -2.86 -23.88
CA GLU A 10 0.23 -1.81 -23.91
C GLU A 10 -0.37 -0.43 -23.61
N SER A 11 -1.52 -0.10 -24.19
CA SER A 11 -2.23 1.16 -23.93
C SER A 11 -2.59 1.29 -22.45
N ILE A 12 -3.22 0.26 -21.87
CA ILE A 12 -3.59 0.27 -20.46
C ILE A 12 -2.36 0.31 -19.57
N ALA A 13 -1.33 -0.51 -19.83
CA ALA A 13 -0.11 -0.51 -19.03
C ALA A 13 0.61 0.85 -19.06
N GLY A 14 0.60 1.52 -20.22
CA GLY A 14 1.09 2.89 -20.37
C GLY A 14 0.30 3.87 -19.51
N TYR A 15 -1.03 3.79 -19.53
CA TYR A 15 -1.90 4.62 -18.69
C TYR A 15 -1.71 4.36 -17.20
N LEU A 16 -1.64 3.11 -16.76
CA LEU A 16 -1.40 2.72 -15.36
C LEU A 16 -0.02 3.19 -14.85
N SER A 17 0.90 3.55 -15.74
CA SER A 17 2.20 4.14 -15.41
C SER A 17 2.22 5.66 -15.52
N SER A 18 1.11 6.28 -15.94
CA SER A 18 1.02 7.72 -16.20
C SER A 18 0.69 8.51 -14.92
N PRO A 19 1.03 9.81 -14.85
CA PRO A 19 0.64 10.67 -13.74
C PRO A 19 -0.88 10.75 -13.52
N ASP A 20 -1.66 10.68 -14.59
CA ASP A 20 -3.13 10.76 -14.54
C ASP A 20 -3.75 9.56 -13.80
N TRP A 21 -3.04 8.44 -13.75
CA TRP A 21 -3.38 7.29 -12.91
C TRP A 21 -2.71 7.36 -11.54
N LEU A 22 -1.40 7.58 -11.52
CA LEU A 22 -0.59 7.46 -10.31
C LEU A 22 -0.92 8.53 -9.26
N ILE A 23 -1.17 9.77 -9.67
CA ILE A 23 -1.43 10.88 -8.73
C ILE A 23 -2.74 10.65 -7.97
N PRO A 24 -3.91 10.45 -8.62
CA PRO A 24 -5.16 10.25 -7.88
C PRO A 24 -5.13 9.00 -6.98
N LEU A 25 -4.41 7.96 -7.41
CA LEU A 25 -4.26 6.74 -6.63
C LEU A 25 -3.35 6.95 -5.41
N ALA A 26 -2.22 7.64 -5.59
CA ALA A 26 -1.33 8.03 -4.50
C ALA A 26 -2.08 8.92 -3.49
N ASP A 27 -2.77 9.96 -3.96
CA ASP A 27 -3.59 10.84 -3.13
C ASP A 27 -4.63 10.04 -2.32
N PHE A 28 -5.32 9.09 -2.95
CA PHE A 28 -6.28 8.25 -2.24
C PHE A 28 -5.61 7.41 -1.15
N THR A 29 -4.55 6.69 -1.50
CA THR A 29 -3.87 5.79 -0.57
C THR A 29 -3.27 6.56 0.61
N GLU A 30 -2.60 7.69 0.36
CA GLU A 30 -2.00 8.53 1.41
C GLU A 30 -3.04 9.11 2.37
N ASN A 31 -4.19 9.54 1.84
CA ASN A 31 -5.25 10.12 2.67
C ASN A 31 -6.04 9.07 3.48
N LYS A 32 -5.98 7.80 3.10
CA LYS A 32 -6.82 6.73 3.68
C LYS A 32 -6.02 5.65 4.42
N CYS A 33 -4.71 5.56 4.24
CA CYS A 33 -3.91 4.46 4.80
C CYS A 33 -3.71 4.54 6.32
N SER A 34 -3.87 5.72 6.94
CA SER A 34 -3.58 5.92 8.36
C SER A 34 -4.32 4.99 9.32
N VAL A 35 -5.51 4.51 8.93
CA VAL A 35 -6.31 3.60 9.76
C VAL A 35 -5.90 2.12 9.65
N PHE A 36 -5.07 1.78 8.64
CA PHE A 36 -4.65 0.41 8.33
C PHE A 36 -3.43 0.01 9.15
N ASP A 37 -3.57 -1.06 9.91
CA ASP A 37 -2.51 -1.69 10.70
C ASP A 37 -2.26 -3.13 10.28
N ASP A 38 -1.17 -3.68 10.81
CA ASP A 38 -0.71 -5.05 10.57
C ASP A 38 -1.39 -6.08 11.50
N GLU A 39 -2.52 -5.72 12.13
CA GLU A 39 -3.28 -6.63 12.99
C GLU A 39 -4.09 -7.65 12.17
N ASP A 40 -4.29 -8.87 12.66
CA ASP A 40 -5.05 -9.89 11.93
C ASP A 40 -6.56 -9.55 11.79
N GLU A 41 -7.09 -8.69 12.65
CA GLU A 41 -8.51 -8.31 12.67
C GLU A 41 -8.82 -7.15 11.71
N ASN A 42 -9.76 -7.36 10.79
CA ASN A 42 -10.19 -6.31 9.86
C ASN A 42 -11.22 -5.38 10.52
N LYS A 43 -10.93 -4.08 10.50
CA LYS A 43 -11.88 -3.04 10.93
C LYS A 43 -12.97 -2.84 9.88
N LEU A 44 -14.21 -2.56 10.30
CA LEU A 44 -15.33 -2.28 9.40
C LEU A 44 -15.02 -1.14 8.40
N THR A 45 -14.25 -0.15 8.84
CA THR A 45 -13.81 0.97 8.00
C THR A 45 -12.96 0.54 6.81
N TYR A 46 -12.29 -0.61 6.84
CA TYR A 46 -11.48 -1.09 5.71
C TYR A 46 -12.36 -1.42 4.51
N THR A 47 -13.55 -1.97 4.73
CA THR A 47 -14.51 -2.29 3.67
C THR A 47 -15.03 -1.02 2.99
N ASP A 48 -15.37 0.00 3.77
CA ASP A 48 -15.86 1.28 3.23
C ASP A 48 -14.80 1.99 2.38
N ILE A 49 -13.53 1.91 2.80
CA ILE A 49 -12.41 2.48 2.06
C ILE A 49 -12.14 1.64 0.79
N HIS A 50 -12.21 0.30 0.86
CA HIS A 50 -12.06 -0.55 -0.32
C HIS A 50 -13.13 -0.23 -1.36
N GLN A 51 -14.38 0.00 -0.97
CA GLN A 51 -15.43 0.37 -1.91
C GLN A 51 -15.16 1.72 -2.60
N GLN A 52 -14.64 2.71 -1.87
CA GLN A 52 -14.21 3.99 -2.46
C GLN A 52 -13.02 3.80 -3.41
N TYR A 53 -12.09 2.91 -3.07
CA TYR A 53 -10.95 2.56 -3.92
C TYR A 53 -11.41 1.94 -5.25
N LYS A 54 -12.35 0.97 -5.20
CA LYS A 54 -12.94 0.36 -6.40
C LYS A 54 -13.56 1.43 -7.32
N GLN A 55 -14.39 2.31 -6.75
CA GLN A 55 -15.04 3.39 -7.50
C GLN A 55 -14.04 4.40 -8.10
N LEU A 56 -12.87 4.59 -7.48
CA LEU A 56 -11.81 5.42 -8.05
C LEU A 56 -11.17 4.73 -9.24
N VAL A 57 -10.72 3.49 -9.07
CA VAL A 57 -10.07 2.70 -10.11
C VAL A 57 -10.98 2.51 -11.33
N GLU A 58 -12.24 2.11 -11.11
CA GLU A 58 -13.23 1.92 -12.18
C GLU A 58 -13.41 3.20 -13.00
N ARG A 59 -13.54 4.35 -12.32
CA ARG A 59 -13.73 5.65 -13.00
C ARG A 59 -12.52 6.05 -13.82
N LEU A 60 -11.31 5.88 -13.28
CA LEU A 60 -10.06 6.21 -13.99
C LEU A 60 -9.88 5.33 -15.23
N LEU A 61 -10.07 4.00 -15.08
CA LEU A 61 -10.01 3.06 -16.21
C LEU A 61 -11.08 3.37 -17.24
N GLN A 62 -12.32 3.58 -16.81
CA GLN A 62 -13.44 3.86 -17.71
C GLN A 62 -13.21 5.15 -18.51
N ASN A 63 -12.69 6.21 -17.88
CA ASN A 63 -12.37 7.45 -18.57
C ASN A 63 -11.30 7.23 -19.65
N HIS A 64 -10.19 6.59 -19.31
CA HIS A 64 -9.13 6.30 -20.28
C HIS A 64 -9.64 5.43 -21.43
N MET A 65 -10.35 4.35 -21.11
CA MET A 65 -10.93 3.44 -22.12
C MET A 65 -11.85 4.18 -23.09
N GLN A 66 -12.68 5.11 -22.61
CA GLN A 66 -13.52 5.95 -23.47
C GLN A 66 -12.70 6.88 -24.37
N GLU A 67 -11.64 7.48 -23.84
CA GLU A 67 -10.77 8.40 -24.59
C GLU A 67 -10.03 7.72 -25.74
N VAL A 68 -9.53 6.50 -25.52
CA VAL A 68 -8.78 5.74 -26.54
C VAL A 68 -9.66 4.80 -27.37
N GLY A 69 -10.96 4.72 -27.07
CA GLY A 69 -11.91 3.88 -27.81
C GLY A 69 -11.80 2.38 -27.55
N ILE A 70 -11.34 1.99 -26.36
CA ILE A 70 -11.30 0.59 -25.92
C ILE A 70 -12.66 0.20 -25.32
N SER A 71 -13.29 -0.82 -25.88
CA SER A 71 -14.52 -1.39 -25.29
C SER A 71 -14.22 -2.28 -24.07
N GLU A 72 -15.19 -2.43 -23.18
CA GLU A 72 -15.10 -3.37 -22.04
C GLU A 72 -14.77 -4.80 -22.49
N GLN A 73 -15.35 -5.25 -23.61
CA GLN A 73 -15.06 -6.58 -24.14
C GLN A 73 -13.61 -6.74 -24.60
N GLN A 74 -13.04 -5.72 -25.25
CA GLN A 74 -11.63 -5.71 -25.65
C GLN A 74 -10.72 -5.71 -24.43
N PHE A 75 -11.04 -4.92 -23.40
CA PHE A 75 -10.30 -4.90 -22.15
C PHE A 75 -10.33 -6.28 -21.45
N LEU A 76 -11.50 -6.89 -21.30
CA LEU A 76 -11.64 -8.22 -20.70
C LEU A 76 -10.89 -9.30 -21.50
N HIS A 77 -10.97 -9.25 -22.83
CA HIS A 77 -10.22 -10.16 -23.70
C HIS A 77 -8.71 -10.00 -23.52
N ALA A 78 -8.23 -8.75 -23.51
CA ALA A 78 -6.83 -8.41 -23.26
C ALA A 78 -6.36 -8.92 -21.88
N CYS A 79 -7.17 -8.70 -20.83
CA CYS A 79 -6.92 -9.20 -19.48
C CYS A 79 -6.95 -10.73 -19.37
N SER A 80 -7.69 -11.45 -20.23
CA SER A 80 -7.63 -12.92 -20.24
C SER A 80 -6.32 -13.47 -20.81
N SER A 81 -5.64 -12.68 -21.63
CA SER A 81 -4.31 -12.98 -22.19
C SER A 81 -3.15 -12.55 -21.27
N PHE A 82 -3.48 -12.08 -20.07
CA PHE A 82 -2.57 -11.53 -19.07
C PHE A 82 -1.75 -12.63 -18.40
N SER A 83 -0.65 -13.04 -19.03
CA SER A 83 0.31 -13.97 -18.40
C SER A 83 1.77 -13.72 -18.76
N LYS A 84 2.09 -12.61 -19.45
CA LYS A 84 3.33 -12.56 -20.25
C LYS A 84 4.58 -12.04 -19.51
N THR A 85 4.49 -11.18 -18.49
CA THR A 85 5.69 -10.69 -17.75
C THR A 85 5.41 -10.22 -16.32
N LYS A 86 6.41 -10.34 -15.42
CA LYS A 86 6.34 -9.85 -14.02
C LYS A 86 6.14 -8.32 -13.92
N THR A 87 6.72 -7.56 -14.85
CA THR A 87 6.60 -6.10 -14.87
C THR A 87 5.16 -5.65 -15.10
N LEU A 88 4.45 -6.29 -16.05
CA LEU A 88 3.04 -6.02 -16.29
C LEU A 88 2.17 -6.42 -15.09
N GLN A 89 2.51 -7.50 -14.38
CA GLN A 89 1.81 -7.87 -13.15
C GLN A 89 1.88 -6.80 -12.07
N ALA A 90 3.03 -6.14 -11.89
CA ALA A 90 3.17 -5.07 -10.91
C ALA A 90 2.33 -3.84 -11.27
N VAL A 91 2.31 -3.45 -12.56
CA VAL A 91 1.56 -2.27 -13.04
C VAL A 91 0.05 -2.44 -12.86
N PHE A 92 -0.46 -3.67 -12.99
CA PHE A 92 -1.88 -3.98 -12.81
C PHE A 92 -2.26 -4.34 -11.37
N GLN A 93 -1.30 -4.43 -10.44
CA GLN A 93 -1.59 -4.76 -9.04
C GLN A 93 -2.66 -3.85 -8.43
N PRO A 94 -2.68 -2.52 -8.67
CA PRO A 94 -3.75 -1.66 -8.19
C PRO A 94 -5.13 -2.00 -8.78
N VAL A 95 -5.18 -2.48 -10.02
CA VAL A 95 -6.43 -2.94 -10.65
C VAL A 95 -6.87 -4.26 -10.03
N VAL A 96 -5.97 -5.23 -9.87
CA VAL A 96 -6.31 -6.52 -9.23
C VAL A 96 -6.81 -6.34 -7.79
N ALA A 97 -6.27 -5.34 -7.08
CA ALA A 97 -6.70 -4.99 -5.73
C ALA A 97 -8.16 -4.52 -5.64
N THR A 98 -8.86 -4.21 -6.74
CA THR A 98 -10.30 -3.93 -6.68
C THR A 98 -11.10 -5.16 -6.30
N ASP A 99 -10.67 -6.35 -6.70
CA ASP A 99 -11.38 -7.60 -6.41
C ASP A 99 -10.71 -8.44 -5.32
N ASP A 100 -9.43 -8.21 -5.08
CA ASP A 100 -8.67 -8.83 -3.99
C ASP A 100 -8.53 -7.88 -2.80
N PHE A 101 -9.38 -8.07 -1.78
CA PHE A 101 -9.32 -7.27 -0.56
C PHE A 101 -8.00 -7.45 0.21
N GLN A 102 -7.37 -8.63 0.21
CA GLN A 102 -6.12 -8.85 0.92
C GLN A 102 -4.96 -8.13 0.24
N MET A 103 -4.96 -8.09 -1.09
CA MET A 103 -4.03 -7.29 -1.85
C MET A 103 -4.22 -5.79 -1.59
N PHE A 104 -5.47 -5.31 -1.61
CA PHE A 104 -5.79 -3.93 -1.25
C PHE A 104 -5.33 -3.57 0.16
N ARG A 105 -5.62 -4.42 1.15
CA ARG A 105 -5.18 -4.21 2.54
C ARG A 105 -3.67 -4.12 2.62
N SER A 106 -2.96 -5.05 1.99
CA SER A 106 -1.49 -5.04 1.96
C SER A 106 -0.92 -3.74 1.39
N LEU A 107 -1.51 -3.22 0.30
CA LEU A 107 -1.10 -1.93 -0.28
C LEU A 107 -1.30 -0.77 0.71
N MET A 108 -2.44 -0.75 1.41
CA MET A 108 -2.75 0.31 2.38
C MET A 108 -1.84 0.24 3.63
N VAL A 109 -1.59 -0.97 4.15
CA VAL A 109 -0.66 -1.17 5.29
C VAL A 109 0.76 -0.73 4.90
N GLN A 110 1.23 -1.15 3.73
CA GLN A 110 2.54 -0.76 3.22
C GLN A 110 2.68 0.77 3.10
N LYS A 111 1.66 1.44 2.54
CA LYS A 111 1.66 2.89 2.40
C LYS A 111 1.63 3.61 3.76
N ASN A 112 0.88 3.10 4.73
CA ASN A 112 0.87 3.65 6.09
C ASN A 112 2.26 3.54 6.73
N MET A 113 2.89 2.38 6.63
CA MET A 113 4.24 2.14 7.15
C MET A 113 5.26 3.08 6.49
N GLU A 114 5.18 3.27 5.18
CA GLU A 114 6.04 4.20 4.44
C GLU A 114 5.89 5.64 4.98
N LEU A 115 4.65 6.13 5.13
CA LEU A 115 4.40 7.48 5.64
C LEU A 115 4.85 7.65 7.09
N GLN A 116 4.67 6.63 7.93
CA GLN A 116 5.17 6.64 9.31
C GLN A 116 6.70 6.72 9.36
N LEU A 117 7.40 5.94 8.54
CA LEU A 117 8.87 6.00 8.44
C LEU A 117 9.35 7.36 7.93
N GLN A 118 8.68 7.94 6.95
CA GLN A 118 8.97 9.30 6.47
C GLN A 118 8.77 10.34 7.57
N ALA A 119 7.67 10.27 8.33
CA ALA A 119 7.42 11.17 9.45
C ALA A 119 8.49 11.05 10.54
N LEU A 120 8.89 9.82 10.90
CA LEU A 120 9.97 9.57 11.85
C LEU A 120 11.30 10.16 11.37
N HIS A 121 11.61 10.03 10.08
CA HIS A 121 12.80 10.61 9.48
C HIS A 121 12.81 12.14 9.60
N VAL A 122 11.71 12.79 9.20
CA VAL A 122 11.55 14.26 9.28
C VAL A 122 11.68 14.75 10.73
N ILE A 123 11.09 14.04 11.70
CA ILE A 123 11.20 14.37 13.13
C ILE A 123 12.67 14.27 13.58
N LYS A 124 13.35 13.18 13.22
CA LYS A 124 14.75 12.95 13.60
C LYS A 124 15.68 14.03 13.06
N GLU A 125 15.53 14.39 11.79
CA GLU A 125 16.35 15.43 11.15
C GLU A 125 16.14 16.80 11.79
N ARG A 126 14.90 17.16 12.11
CA ARG A 126 14.57 18.45 12.73
C ARG A 126 15.05 18.57 14.17
N ASN A 127 14.99 17.48 14.94
CA ASN A 127 15.24 17.49 16.38
C ASN A 127 16.67 17.07 16.74
N GLY A 128 17.49 16.65 15.77
CA GLY A 128 18.83 16.08 16.01
C GLY A 128 18.80 14.66 16.59
N GLY A 129 17.62 14.06 16.70
CA GLY A 129 17.37 12.75 17.31
C GLY A 129 15.87 12.43 17.32
N LEU A 130 15.50 11.17 17.55
CA LEU A 130 14.11 10.82 17.78
C LEU A 130 13.70 11.23 19.21
N PRO A 131 12.44 11.66 19.44
CA PRO A 131 11.90 11.89 20.77
C PRO A 131 12.05 10.66 21.67
N GLU A 132 12.24 10.86 22.98
CA GLU A 132 12.40 9.76 23.95
C GLU A 132 11.26 8.73 23.89
N CYS A 133 10.02 9.19 23.69
CA CYS A 133 8.85 8.33 23.53
C CYS A 133 8.86 7.42 22.29
N LEU A 134 9.79 7.66 21.34
CA LEU A 134 9.97 6.89 20.12
C LEU A 134 11.34 6.17 20.09
N THR A 135 12.19 6.37 21.10
CA THR A 135 13.47 5.66 21.26
C THR A 135 13.40 4.56 22.32
N ASP A 136 12.47 4.68 23.28
CA ASP A 136 12.30 3.70 24.35
C ASP A 136 11.35 2.56 23.95
N GLY A 137 11.85 1.73 23.05
CA GLY A 137 11.68 0.29 23.17
C GLY A 137 12.78 -0.32 24.02
N VAL A 138 13.41 0.45 24.93
CA VAL A 138 14.29 -0.13 25.94
C VAL A 138 13.41 -1.08 26.72
N ASP A 139 13.75 -2.37 26.65
CA ASP A 139 13.01 -3.42 27.30
C ASP A 139 12.97 -3.14 28.82
N VAL A 140 11.95 -2.39 29.25
CA VAL A 140 11.77 -1.96 30.63
C VAL A 140 11.72 -3.19 31.53
N VAL A 141 11.25 -4.33 30.99
CA VAL A 141 11.29 -5.63 31.65
C VAL A 141 12.74 -6.10 31.82
N SER A 142 13.56 -6.08 30.76
CA SER A 142 14.97 -6.45 30.85
C SER A 142 15.79 -5.53 31.78
N GLU A 143 15.50 -4.22 31.80
CA GLU A 143 16.13 -3.31 32.75
C GLU A 143 15.71 -3.56 34.20
N LEU A 144 14.43 -3.87 34.42
CA LEU A 144 13.90 -4.26 35.73
C LEU A 144 14.51 -5.59 36.20
N GLU A 145 14.57 -6.60 35.34
CA GLU A 145 15.20 -7.90 35.62
C GLU A 145 16.69 -7.76 35.98
N GLN A 146 17.43 -6.91 35.27
CA GLN A 146 18.83 -6.63 35.60
C GLN A 146 18.99 -5.92 36.95
N ARG A 147 18.06 -5.02 37.31
CA ARG A 147 18.05 -4.37 38.63
C ARG A 147 17.72 -5.36 39.74
N GLU A 148 16.71 -6.21 39.55
CA GLU A 148 16.35 -7.25 40.51
C GLU A 148 17.50 -8.24 40.75
N MET A 149 18.20 -8.66 39.69
CA MET A 149 19.34 -9.57 39.80
C MET A 149 20.51 -8.94 40.59
N LYS A 150 20.77 -7.63 40.42
CA LYS A 150 21.77 -6.92 41.23
C LYS A 150 21.40 -6.87 42.71
N ILE A 151 20.14 -6.58 43.03
CA ILE A 151 19.67 -6.53 44.42
C ILE A 151 19.80 -7.91 45.09
N LEU A 152 19.41 -8.98 44.39
CA LEU A 152 19.57 -10.35 44.90
C LEU A 152 21.04 -10.71 45.18
N GLN A 153 21.96 -10.31 44.32
CA GLN A 153 23.40 -10.53 44.53
C GLN A 153 23.97 -9.74 45.72
N GLU A 154 23.43 -8.56 46.00
CA GLU A 154 23.85 -7.75 47.15
C GLU A 154 23.29 -8.29 48.48
N VAL A 155 22.07 -8.83 48.48
CA VAL A 155 21.44 -9.41 49.68
C VAL A 155 22.03 -10.79 50.05
N LEU A 156 22.61 -11.50 49.07
CA LEU A 156 23.25 -12.81 49.27
C LEU A 156 24.73 -12.73 49.70
N LYS A 157 25.28 -11.52 49.88
CA LYS A 157 26.62 -11.29 50.47
C LYS A 157 26.52 -10.98 51.96
#